data_AF-A0A962BX19-F1
#
_entry.id   AF-A0A962BX19-F1
#
_cell.length_a   1.000
_cell.length_b   1.000
_cell.length_c   1.000
_cell.angle_alpha   90.00
_cell.angle_beta   90.00
_cell.angle_gamma   90.00
#
_symmetry.space_group_name_H-M   'P 1'
#
loop_
_entity.id
_entity.type
_entity.pdbx_description
1 polymer ?
#
loop_
_entity_poly.entity_id
_entity_poly.type
_entity_poly.pdbx_seq_one_letter_code
_entity_poly.pdbx_strand_id
1 'polypeptide(L)'
;LAQGDAVTARKLLDEALSIAEAANHPILGPVLTHVADLDCQANPSPEALAMAQHGLDTSAAREDASEWRLAEARLTLAFCRRQLGHQDIDRKQAHADVATIRKHFSADNVFTRRAEAQLETITSSR
;
A
#
# COMPACT_ATOMS: atom_id res chain seq x y z
N LEU A 1 7.24 15.83 -17.48
CA LEU A 1 6.49 14.79 -16.75
C LEU A 1 6.80 14.99 -15.28
N ALA A 2 5.84 15.40 -14.46
CA ALA A 2 6.06 15.55 -13.02
C ALA A 2 6.29 14.15 -12.44
N GLN A 3 7.55 13.73 -12.36
CA GLN A 3 7.96 12.66 -11.47
C GLN A 3 7.73 13.24 -10.08
N GLY A 4 6.59 12.91 -9.47
CA GLY A 4 6.25 13.36 -8.13
C GLY A 4 7.39 13.01 -7.20
N ASP A 5 8.00 14.04 -6.61
CA ASP A 5 9.06 13.89 -5.63
C ASP A 5 8.52 13.10 -4.43
N ALA A 6 9.11 11.94 -4.15
CA ALA A 6 8.71 11.07 -3.04
C ALA A 6 8.76 11.80 -1.69
N VAL A 7 9.68 12.76 -1.53
CA VAL A 7 9.78 13.60 -0.33
C VAL A 7 8.56 14.52 -0.22
N THR A 8 8.20 15.19 -1.32
CA THR A 8 6.98 16.01 -1.38
C THR A 8 5.72 15.18 -1.14
N ALA A 9 5.61 13.98 -1.74
CA ALA A 9 4.48 13.09 -1.54
C ALA A 9 4.36 12.66 -0.08
N ARG A 10 5.47 12.28 0.56
CA ARG A 10 5.50 11.92 1.98
C ARG A 10 5.01 13.06 2.87
N LYS A 11 5.50 14.29 2.64
CA LYS A 11 5.08 15.46 3.41
C LYS A 11 3.57 15.70 3.31
N LEU A 12 3.00 15.61 2.11
CA LEU A 12 1.55 15.78 1.90
C LEU A 12 0.76 14.67 2.59
N LEU A 13 1.28 13.45 2.61
CA LEU A 13 0.65 12.32 3.30
C LEU A 13 0.73 12.46 4.83
N ASP A 14 1.81 13.02 5.39
CA ASP A 14 1.91 13.28 6.83
C ASP A 14 0.87 14.32 7.29
N GLU A 15 0.66 15.37 6.48
CA GLU A 15 -0.40 16.36 6.71
C GLU A 15 -1.79 15.70 6.61
N ALA A 16 -2.03 14.90 5.58
CA ALA A 16 -3.28 14.17 5.40
C ALA A 16 -3.54 13.16 6.53
N LEU A 17 -2.50 12.48 7.03
CA LEU A 17 -2.58 11.51 8.11
C LEU A 17 -3.04 12.19 9.39
N SER A 18 -2.39 13.30 9.76
CA SER A 18 -2.75 14.08 10.95
C SER A 18 -4.21 14.53 10.93
N ILE A 19 -4.70 14.98 9.76
CA ILE A 19 -6.09 15.39 9.57
C ILE A 19 -7.04 14.18 9.65
N ALA A 20 -6.70 13.08 8.98
CA ALA A 20 -7.54 11.88 8.92
C ALA A 20 -7.65 11.20 10.29
N GLU A 21 -6.57 11.15 11.07
CA GLU A 21 -6.56 10.63 12.44
C GLU A 21 -7.43 11.48 13.36
N ALA A 22 -7.23 12.80 13.37
CA ALA A 22 -7.98 13.70 14.23
C ALA A 22 -9.50 13.67 13.94
N ALA A 23 -9.88 13.46 12.68
CA ALA A 23 -11.27 13.41 12.25
C ALA A 23 -11.87 12.00 12.21
N ASN A 24 -11.09 10.93 12.50
CA ASN A 24 -11.45 9.54 12.20
C ASN A 24 -12.00 9.37 10.77
N HIS A 25 -11.33 10.00 9.81
CA HIS A 25 -11.84 10.14 8.45
C HIS A 25 -11.75 8.82 7.68
N PRO A 26 -12.71 8.52 6.78
CA PRO A 26 -12.69 7.32 5.91
C PRO A 26 -11.43 7.06 5.08
N ILE A 27 -10.57 8.06 4.92
CA ILE A 27 -9.34 7.94 4.13
C ILE A 27 -8.13 7.53 4.98
N LEU A 28 -8.29 7.38 6.29
CA LEU A 28 -7.18 7.05 7.19
C LEU A 28 -6.45 5.77 6.75
N GLY A 29 -7.19 4.69 6.50
CA GLY A 29 -6.64 3.44 5.98
C GLY A 29 -5.84 3.64 4.69
N PRO A 30 -6.43 4.23 3.62
CA PRO A 30 -5.70 4.58 2.41
C PRO A 30 -4.44 5.45 2.60
N VAL A 31 -4.51 6.46 3.47
CA VAL A 31 -3.36 7.32 3.77
C VAL A 31 -2.24 6.53 4.43
N LEU A 32 -2.54 5.73 5.45
CA LEU A 32 -1.58 4.83 6.12
C LEU A 32 -0.93 3.87 5.11
N THR A 33 -1.73 3.28 4.21
CA THR A 33 -1.21 2.40 3.15
C THR A 33 -0.22 3.11 2.24
N HIS A 34 -0.51 4.35 1.82
CA HIS A 34 0.40 5.10 0.94
C HIS A 34 1.68 5.56 1.67
N VAL A 35 1.61 5.93 2.94
CA VAL A 35 2.81 6.26 3.72
C VAL A 35 3.68 5.02 3.87
N ALA A 36 3.10 3.89 4.24
CA ALA A 36 3.83 2.64 4.39
C ALA A 36 4.50 2.17 3.09
N ASP A 37 3.83 2.33 1.94
CA ASP A 37 4.38 2.04 0.62
C ASP A 37 5.66 2.85 0.34
N LEU A 38 5.61 4.17 0.56
CA LEU A 38 6.79 5.04 0.41
C LEU A 38 7.92 4.66 1.38
N ASP A 39 7.58 4.38 2.64
CA ASP A 39 8.57 4.09 3.68
C ASP A 39 9.23 2.73 3.44
N CYS A 40 8.46 1.72 3.06
CA CYS A 40 9.00 0.40 2.69
C CYS A 40 9.83 0.44 1.40
N GLN A 41 9.59 1.40 0.51
CA GLN A 41 10.42 1.58 -0.67
C GLN A 41 11.74 2.29 -0.36
N ALA A 42 11.71 3.33 0.48
CA ALA A 42 12.87 4.19 0.75
C ALA A 42 13.76 3.68 1.88
N ASN A 43 13.16 3.18 2.97
CA ASN A 43 13.85 2.70 4.17
C ASN A 43 13.02 1.61 4.85
N PRO A 44 13.06 0.35 4.35
CA PRO A 44 12.29 -0.74 4.91
C PRO A 44 12.62 -0.94 6.39
N SER A 45 11.62 -0.77 7.26
CA SER A 45 11.77 -0.91 8.71
C SER A 45 10.55 -1.60 9.34
N PRO A 46 10.70 -2.17 10.56
CA PRO A 46 9.55 -2.71 11.31
C PRO A 46 8.42 -1.70 11.51
N GLU A 47 8.73 -0.41 11.64
CA GLU A 47 7.74 0.67 11.76
C GLU A 47 6.94 0.86 10.47
N ALA A 48 7.61 0.85 9.31
CA ALA A 48 6.94 0.91 8.01
C ALA A 48 6.02 -0.31 7.79
N LEU A 49 6.47 -1.49 8.20
CA LEU A 49 5.66 -2.71 8.17
C LEU A 49 4.44 -2.61 9.11
N ALA A 50 4.63 -2.11 10.33
CA ALA A 50 3.54 -1.89 11.28
C ALA A 50 2.51 -0.89 10.73
N MET A 51 2.97 0.15 10.03
CA MET A 51 2.10 1.12 9.37
C MET A 51 1.29 0.46 8.23
N ALA A 52 1.90 -0.42 7.43
CA ALA A 52 1.18 -1.17 6.40
C ALA A 52 0.07 -2.05 7.00
N GLN A 53 0.38 -2.74 8.10
CA GLN A 53 -0.59 -3.56 8.83
C GLN A 53 -1.73 -2.68 9.38
N HIS A 54 -1.41 -1.54 9.99
CA HIS A 54 -2.40 -0.61 10.52
C HIS A 54 -3.30 -0.04 9.42
N GLY A 55 -2.76 0.25 8.24
CA GLY A 55 -3.55 0.69 7.08
C GLY A 55 -4.53 -0.38 6.60
N LEU A 56 -4.11 -1.64 6.57
CA LEU A 56 -4.99 -2.78 6.25
C LEU A 56 -6.09 -2.95 7.29
N ASP A 57 -5.74 -2.99 8.58
CA ASP A 57 -6.72 -3.20 9.66
C ASP A 57 -7.74 -2.05 9.72
N THR A 58 -7.28 -0.80 9.58
CA THR A 58 -8.14 0.38 9.51
C THR A 58 -9.08 0.35 8.32
N SER A 59 -8.57 -0.08 7.16
CA SER A 59 -9.41 -0.20 5.96
C SER A 59 -10.44 -1.32 6.11
N ALA A 60 -10.04 -2.47 6.66
CA ALA A 60 -10.90 -3.64 6.83
C ALA A 60 -11.96 -3.49 7.92
N ALA A 61 -11.73 -2.64 8.91
CA ALA A 61 -12.71 -2.32 9.95
C ALA A 61 -13.93 -1.52 9.43
N ARG A 62 -13.86 -1.00 8.21
CA ARG A 62 -14.95 -0.24 7.60
C ARG A 62 -15.93 -1.15 6.88
N GLU A 63 -17.22 -0.96 7.15
CA GLU A 63 -18.30 -1.67 6.45
C GLU A 63 -18.39 -1.34 4.95
N ASP A 64 -17.97 -0.13 4.57
CA ASP A 64 -18.00 0.38 3.19
C ASP A 64 -16.65 0.24 2.46
N ALA A 65 -15.75 -0.59 2.97
CA ALA A 65 -14.44 -0.78 2.38
C ALA A 65 -14.55 -1.30 0.95
N SER A 66 -13.96 -0.56 0.01
CA SER A 66 -13.86 -1.00 -1.38
C SER A 66 -12.88 -2.17 -1.49
N GLU A 67 -13.27 -3.24 -2.19
CA GLU A 67 -12.44 -4.42 -2.43
C GLU A 67 -11.08 -4.08 -3.06
N TRP A 68 -11.01 -3.11 -3.98
CA TRP A 68 -9.73 -2.73 -4.59
C TRP A 68 -8.81 -2.01 -3.60
N ARG A 69 -9.35 -1.28 -2.61
CA ARG A 69 -8.55 -0.63 -1.55
C ARG A 69 -8.02 -1.67 -0.57
N LEU A 70 -8.84 -2.67 -0.22
CA LEU A 70 -8.39 -3.78 0.61
C LEU A 70 -7.30 -4.59 -0.12
N ALA A 71 -7.46 -4.83 -1.42
CA ALA A 71 -6.44 -5.47 -2.24
C ALA A 71 -5.13 -4.68 -2.26
N GLU A 72 -5.20 -3.36 -2.41
CA GLU A 72 -4.04 -2.48 -2.35
C GLU A 72 -3.34 -2.55 -0.98
N ALA A 73 -4.08 -2.44 0.13
CA ALA A 73 -3.50 -2.51 1.47
C ALA A 73 -2.82 -3.85 1.76
N ARG A 74 -3.45 -4.97 1.35
CA ARG A 74 -2.85 -6.32 1.46
C ARG A 74 -1.57 -6.43 0.63
N LEU A 75 -1.58 -5.91 -0.59
CA LEU A 75 -0.43 -5.96 -1.48
C LEU A 75 0.74 -5.14 -0.94
N THR A 76 0.49 -3.93 -0.42
CA THR A 76 1.51 -3.10 0.24
C THR A 76 2.07 -3.80 1.48
N LEU A 77 1.25 -4.45 2.30
CA LEU A 77 1.72 -5.23 3.44
C LEU A 77 2.65 -6.38 3.00
N ALA A 78 2.25 -7.13 1.96
CA ALA A 78 3.09 -8.20 1.39
C ALA A 78 4.41 -7.66 0.83
N PHE A 79 4.38 -6.50 0.17
CA PHE A 79 5.55 -5.81 -0.34
C PHE A 79 6.51 -5.39 0.79
N CYS A 80 6.00 -4.74 1.85
CA CYS A 80 6.78 -4.37 3.03
C CYS A 80 7.45 -5.59 3.69
N ARG A 81 6.69 -6.68 3.87
CA ARG A 81 7.23 -7.96 4.37
C ARG A 81 8.38 -8.44 3.48
N ARG A 82 8.22 -8.40 2.16
CA ARG A 82 9.28 -8.81 1.23
C ARG A 82 10.53 -7.97 1.37
N GLN A 83 10.38 -6.65 1.46
CA GLN A 83 11.51 -5.73 1.58
C GLN A 83 12.35 -6.02 2.83
N LEU A 84 11.69 -6.33 3.94
CA LEU A 84 12.32 -6.76 5.20
C LEU A 84 12.85 -8.21 5.20
N GLY A 85 12.71 -8.96 4.09
CA GLY A 85 13.26 -10.30 3.95
C GLY A 85 12.40 -11.43 4.50
N HIS A 86 11.15 -11.15 4.87
CA HIS A 86 10.19 -12.20 5.21
C HIS A 86 9.97 -13.14 4.00
N GLN A 87 9.81 -14.43 4.29
CA GLN A 87 9.61 -15.47 3.27
C GLN A 87 8.19 -16.05 3.30
N ASP A 88 7.46 -15.83 4.39
CA ASP A 88 6.06 -16.20 4.63
C ASP A 88 5.11 -15.21 3.93
N ILE A 89 5.25 -15.10 2.62
CA ILE A 89 4.42 -14.22 1.79
C ILE A 89 3.50 -15.06 0.92
N ASP A 90 2.20 -14.85 1.05
CA ASP A 90 1.21 -15.49 0.18
C ASP A 90 1.23 -14.86 -1.22
N ARG A 91 2.08 -15.41 -2.09
CA ARG A 91 2.21 -14.97 -3.48
C ARG A 91 0.94 -15.17 -4.28
N LYS A 92 0.12 -16.18 -3.96
CA LYS A 92 -1.14 -16.44 -4.65
C LYS A 92 -2.12 -15.31 -4.35
N GLN A 93 -2.21 -14.89 -3.09
CA GLN A 93 -3.02 -13.75 -2.70
C GLN A 93 -2.53 -12.44 -3.35
N ALA A 94 -1.21 -12.21 -3.40
CA ALA A 94 -0.65 -11.04 -4.08
C ALA A 94 -1.05 -10.95 -5.57
N HIS A 95 -1.04 -12.08 -6.30
CA HIS A 95 -1.55 -12.13 -7.68
C HIS A 95 -3.05 -11.81 -7.77
N ALA A 96 -3.85 -12.33 -6.83
CA ALA A 96 -5.29 -12.05 -6.78
C ALA A 96 -5.58 -10.57 -6.50
N ASP A 97 -4.81 -9.94 -5.61
CA ASP A 97 -4.95 -8.52 -5.27
C ASP A 97 -4.63 -7.62 -6.48
N VAL A 98 -3.55 -7.89 -7.22
CA VAL A 98 -3.28 -7.18 -8.49
C VAL A 98 -4.41 -7.38 -9.50
N ALA A 99 -4.97 -8.58 -9.62
CA ALA A 99 -6.09 -8.82 -10.52
C ALA A 99 -7.34 -8.02 -10.11
N THR A 100 -7.60 -7.85 -8.82
CA THR A 100 -8.68 -7.00 -8.30
C THR A 100 -8.46 -5.54 -8.66
N ILE A 101 -7.24 -5.02 -8.50
CA ILE A 101 -6.89 -3.63 -8.86
C ILE A 101 -7.06 -3.39 -10.36
N ARG A 102 -6.59 -4.33 -11.20
CA ARG A 102 -6.73 -4.28 -12.67
C ARG A 102 -8.18 -4.36 -13.17
N LYS A 103 -9.10 -4.94 -12.40
CA LYS A 103 -10.54 -4.91 -12.73
C LYS A 103 -11.16 -3.53 -12.50
N HIS A 104 -10.59 -2.75 -11.59
CA HIS A 104 -11.10 -1.44 -11.23
C HIS A 104 -10.49 -0.31 -12.07
N PHE A 105 -9.19 -0.42 -12.39
CA PHE A 105 -8.45 0.60 -13.13
C PHE A 105 -7.88 0.06 -14.45
N SER A 106 -7.71 0.96 -15.42
CA SER A 106 -7.01 0.64 -16.67
C SER A 106 -5.54 0.28 -16.44
N ALA A 107 -4.91 -0.37 -17.43
CA ALA A 107 -3.51 -0.79 -17.35
C ALA A 107 -2.51 0.39 -17.22
N ASP A 108 -2.83 1.54 -17.80
CA ASP A 108 -2.02 2.76 -17.75
C ASP A 108 -2.24 3.60 -16.48
N ASN A 109 -3.19 3.22 -15.64
CA ASN A 109 -3.46 3.90 -14.38
C ASN A 109 -2.30 3.72 -13.40
N VAL A 110 -2.01 4.77 -12.62
CA VAL A 110 -0.94 4.78 -11.61
C VAL A 110 -1.08 3.67 -10.57
N PHE A 111 -2.30 3.34 -10.14
CA PHE A 111 -2.57 2.28 -9.17
C PHE A 111 -2.23 0.91 -9.73
N THR A 112 -2.60 0.65 -11.00
CA THR A 112 -2.29 -0.61 -11.68
C THR A 112 -0.77 -0.78 -11.83
N ARG A 113 -0.08 0.23 -12.36
CA ARG A 113 1.38 0.15 -12.55
C ARG A 113 2.13 -0.05 -11.23
N ARG A 114 1.70 0.62 -10.16
CA ARG A 114 2.30 0.44 -8.84
C ARG A 114 2.07 -0.97 -8.31
N ALA A 115 0.84 -1.49 -8.40
CA ALA A 115 0.52 -2.82 -7.93
C ALA A 115 1.35 -3.90 -8.67
N GLU A 116 1.58 -3.70 -9.97
CA GLU A 116 2.46 -4.56 -10.76
C GLU A 116 3.93 -4.52 -10.30
N ALA A 117 4.47 -3.33 -10.02
CA ALA A 117 5.83 -3.17 -9.50
C ALA A 117 6.02 -3.81 -8.11
N GLN A 118 5.03 -3.67 -7.22
CA GLN A 118 5.03 -4.35 -5.92
C GLN A 118 5.01 -5.88 -6.09
N LEU A 119 4.18 -6.39 -7.00
CA LEU A 119 4.10 -7.83 -7.28
C LEU A 119 5.40 -8.40 -7.85
N GLU A 120 6.07 -7.66 -8.75
CA GLU A 120 7.39 -8.04 -9.26
C GLU A 120 8.39 -8.20 -8.10
N THR A 121 8.40 -7.25 -7.16
CA THR A 121 9.25 -7.34 -5.96
C THR A 121 8.91 -8.56 -5.10
N ILE A 122 7.62 -8.80 -4.85
CA ILE A 122 7.12 -9.93 -4.03
C ILE A 122 7.51 -11.28 -4.63
N THR A 123 7.48 -11.40 -5.95
CA THR A 123 7.68 -12.67 -6.67
C THR A 123 9.12 -12.91 -7.08
N SER A 124 9.96 -11.87 -7.12
CA SER A 124 11.39 -12.00 -7.45
C SER A 124 12.13 -12.90 -6.47
N SER A 125 12.87 -13.87 -6.99
CA SER A 125 13.85 -14.64 -6.22
C SER A 125 14.97 -13.70 -5.76
N ARG A 126 15.29 -13.70 -4.47
CA ARG A 126 16.52 -13.06 -3.96
C ARG A 126 17.65 -14.06 -4.07
#